data_AF-A0A4V2BA34-F1
#
_entry.id   AF-A0A4V2BA34-F1
#
_cell.length_a   1.000
_cell.length_b   1.000
_cell.length_c   1.000
_cell.angle_alpha   90.00
_cell.angle_beta   90.00
_cell.angle_gamma   90.00
#
_symmetry.space_group_name_H-M   'P 1'
#
loop_
_entity.id
_entity.type
_entity.pdbx_description
1 polymer ?
#
loop_
_entity_poly.entity_id
_entity_poly.type
_entity_poly.pdbx_seq_one_letter_code
_entity_poly.pdbx_strand_id
1 'polypeptide(L)'
;MNFLKRATTSIITILLFFACKTNNGNQPGPGDNTVTPVAKFNWTGTQRINADIQFVNDSKNADSYKWDFGNGETSTKQTPDKIKYATESTYDVILTAIKGDRRAIYKQTLAIAADNLPLAHFSYTYKDQRTYIPATVTFNNESVNALSYKWVINGNNYYDTHPTVTFYKAGTFTVKLTGINGNEEATYTDEVTITANNNPQAGFVLAYHPFPYTVNEAIQLVNQSKNADAWEWTFGTNGPAPSTAEHPEIKFAVAGTYTIMLIAKKGNLTSAPKTINLKINP
;
A
#
# COMPACT_ATOMS: atom_id res chain seq x y z
N MET A 1 15.31 -38.16 120.61
CA MET A 1 16.47 -37.50 119.95
C MET A 1 16.20 -37.58 118.44
N ASN A 2 15.28 -36.76 117.90
CA ASN A 2 15.53 -35.43 117.30
C ASN A 2 16.84 -35.44 116.50
N PHE A 3 16.88 -35.31 115.17
CA PHE A 3 16.24 -34.33 114.28
C PHE A 3 15.90 -35.00 112.92
N LEU A 4 14.71 -34.89 112.33
CA LEU A 4 14.04 -33.73 111.69
C LEU A 4 14.87 -33.02 110.60
N LYS A 5 14.52 -33.28 109.32
CA LYS A 5 14.21 -32.28 108.27
C LYS A 5 13.71 -33.00 107.00
N ARG A 6 12.39 -32.94 106.75
CA ARG A 6 11.68 -32.00 105.82
C ARG A 6 11.83 -32.45 104.35
N ALA A 7 10.81 -33.00 103.67
CA ALA A 7 9.48 -32.45 103.32
C ALA A 7 9.64 -31.04 102.70
N THR A 8 9.24 -30.74 101.47
CA THR A 8 7.97 -30.88 100.74
C THR A 8 8.26 -30.52 99.26
N THR A 9 7.45 -30.74 98.22
CA THR A 9 6.09 -30.18 97.97
C THR A 9 5.63 -30.77 96.61
N SER A 10 4.54 -31.55 96.58
CA SER A 10 3.18 -31.23 96.05
C SER A 10 3.14 -30.84 94.56
N ILE A 11 2.26 -31.39 93.72
CA ILE A 11 0.80 -31.29 93.83
C ILE A 11 0.09 -32.55 93.25
N ILE A 12 -0.89 -33.01 94.02
CA ILE A 12 -1.98 -33.91 93.66
C ILE A 12 -3.11 -33.04 93.08
N THR A 13 -3.70 -33.43 91.95
CA THR A 13 -5.17 -33.43 91.87
C THR A 13 -5.70 -34.46 90.88
N ILE A 14 -6.62 -35.22 91.41
CA ILE A 14 -7.38 -36.31 90.84
C ILE A 14 -8.85 -35.82 90.72
N LEU A 15 -9.59 -36.45 89.81
CA LEU A 15 -11.03 -36.80 89.88
C LEU A 15 -12.05 -36.05 88.98
N LEU A 16 -12.76 -36.89 88.21
CA LEU A 16 -14.18 -36.92 87.84
C LEU A 16 -14.72 -36.24 86.57
N PHE A 17 -14.93 -37.12 85.57
CA PHE A 17 -16.16 -37.35 84.80
C PHE A 17 -17.15 -36.20 84.60
N PHE A 18 -17.35 -35.85 83.33
CA PHE A 18 -18.69 -35.67 82.78
C PHE A 18 -18.74 -36.28 81.37
N ALA A 19 -19.55 -37.33 81.23
CA ALA A 19 -20.07 -37.74 79.94
C ALA A 19 -21.09 -36.68 79.50
N CYS A 20 -20.95 -36.17 78.27
CA CYS A 20 -22.05 -35.47 77.60
C CYS A 20 -21.99 -35.78 76.11
N LYS A 21 -23.01 -36.50 75.64
CA LYS A 21 -23.28 -36.75 74.23
C LYS A 21 -24.18 -35.60 73.76
N THR A 22 -23.72 -34.78 72.82
CA THR A 22 -24.58 -33.85 72.09
C THR A 22 -24.28 -33.92 70.60
N ASN A 23 -25.32 -34.26 69.84
CA ASN A 23 -25.36 -34.22 68.39
C ASN A 23 -25.31 -32.77 67.85
N ASN A 24 -24.89 -32.70 66.59
CA ASN A 24 -25.09 -31.65 65.58
C ASN A 24 -24.03 -30.56 65.46
N GLY A 25 -23.23 -30.73 64.41
CA GLY A 25 -22.64 -29.66 63.62
C GLY A 25 -22.04 -30.29 62.37
N ASN A 26 -22.71 -30.15 61.22
CA ASN A 26 -22.09 -30.37 59.92
C ASN A 26 -20.90 -29.40 59.80
N GLN A 27 -19.72 -29.86 60.18
CA GLN A 27 -18.48 -29.28 59.68
C GLN A 27 -18.37 -29.75 58.21
N PRO A 28 -18.21 -28.86 57.24
CA PRO A 28 -17.72 -29.28 55.93
C PRO A 28 -16.41 -30.01 56.20
N GLY A 29 -16.34 -31.30 55.86
CA GLY A 29 -15.06 -32.00 55.86
C GLY A 29 -14.06 -31.19 55.03
N PRO A 30 -12.75 -31.21 55.37
CA PRO A 30 -11.75 -30.53 54.55
C PRO A 30 -11.94 -31.02 53.11
N GLY A 31 -12.31 -30.10 52.22
CA GLY A 31 -12.59 -30.42 50.81
C GLY A 31 -11.44 -31.26 50.25
N ASP A 32 -11.77 -32.28 49.47
CA ASP A 32 -10.84 -33.27 48.94
C ASP A 32 -9.54 -32.61 48.41
N ASN A 33 -8.56 -32.62 49.30
CA ASN A 33 -7.30 -31.94 49.16
C ASN A 33 -6.25 -32.89 48.57
N THR A 34 -6.63 -34.04 48.03
CA THR A 34 -5.68 -35.02 47.47
C THR A 34 -5.35 -34.77 45.99
N VAL A 35 -6.19 -34.04 45.27
CA VAL A 35 -6.00 -33.84 43.82
C VAL A 35 -5.03 -32.70 43.52
N THR A 36 -3.92 -33.00 42.84
CA THR A 36 -2.94 -32.00 42.36
C THR A 36 -3.43 -31.31 41.08
N PRO A 37 -3.15 -30.00 40.93
CA PRO A 37 -3.46 -29.30 39.70
C PRO A 37 -2.59 -29.85 38.55
N VAL A 38 -3.14 -29.85 37.34
CA VAL A 38 -2.40 -30.11 36.10
C VAL A 38 -2.56 -28.88 35.23
N ALA A 39 -1.46 -28.24 34.86
CA ALA A 39 -1.46 -27.12 33.93
C ALA A 39 -1.40 -27.64 32.48
N LYS A 40 -2.27 -27.12 31.62
CA LYS A 40 -2.23 -27.37 30.17
C LYS A 40 -2.96 -26.24 29.45
N PHE A 41 -2.46 -25.87 28.27
CA PHE A 41 -3.17 -24.95 27.39
C PHE A 41 -2.88 -25.26 25.92
N ASN A 42 -3.70 -24.67 25.06
CA ASN A 42 -3.50 -24.56 23.61
C ASN A 42 -3.85 -23.11 23.19
N TRP A 43 -3.70 -22.80 21.91
CA TRP A 43 -4.14 -21.52 21.34
C TRP A 43 -4.75 -21.68 19.95
N THR A 44 -5.45 -20.64 19.51
CA THR A 44 -5.94 -20.47 18.13
C THR A 44 -5.61 -19.06 17.64
N GLY A 45 -5.48 -18.89 16.33
CA GLY A 45 -5.14 -17.61 15.69
C GLY A 45 -3.89 -17.72 14.84
N THR A 46 -3.74 -16.79 13.89
CA THR A 46 -2.57 -16.72 13.01
C THR A 46 -1.37 -16.22 13.79
N GLN A 47 -0.26 -16.95 13.77
CA GLN A 47 0.94 -16.62 14.54
C GLN A 47 1.79 -15.56 13.82
N ARG A 48 1.25 -14.35 13.70
CA ARG A 48 1.89 -13.21 13.04
C ARG A 48 1.79 -11.95 13.88
N ILE A 49 2.68 -10.99 13.62
CA ILE A 49 2.66 -9.72 14.34
C ILE A 49 1.26 -9.08 14.30
N ASN A 50 0.83 -8.55 15.44
CA ASN A 50 -0.47 -7.89 15.67
C ASN A 50 -1.74 -8.72 15.40
N ALA A 51 -1.62 -10.01 15.05
CA ALA A 51 -2.74 -10.91 14.93
C ALA A 51 -3.30 -11.28 16.31
N ASP A 52 -4.62 -11.50 16.38
CA ASP A 52 -5.29 -11.97 17.59
C ASP A 52 -4.93 -13.43 17.88
N ILE A 53 -4.31 -13.68 19.04
CA ILE A 53 -4.10 -15.03 19.58
C ILE A 53 -5.05 -15.25 20.75
N GLN A 54 -5.87 -16.29 20.67
CA GLN A 54 -6.73 -16.72 21.77
C GLN A 54 -6.13 -17.95 22.44
N PHE A 55 -5.72 -17.81 23.71
CA PHE A 55 -5.30 -18.94 24.53
C PHE A 55 -6.51 -19.64 25.16
N VAL A 56 -6.44 -20.96 25.24
CA VAL A 56 -7.48 -21.84 25.79
C VAL A 56 -6.87 -22.66 26.92
N ASN A 57 -7.51 -22.60 28.09
CA ASN A 57 -7.07 -23.30 29.28
C ASN A 57 -7.63 -24.73 29.34
N ASP A 58 -6.74 -25.71 29.27
CA ASP A 58 -7.07 -27.15 29.36
C ASP A 58 -6.67 -27.75 30.72
N SER A 59 -6.30 -26.90 31.68
CA SER A 59 -5.85 -27.32 33.01
C SER A 59 -6.95 -28.06 33.77
N LYS A 60 -6.54 -28.94 34.69
CA LYS A 60 -7.44 -29.71 35.56
C LYS A 60 -7.11 -29.46 37.02
N ASN A 61 -8.13 -29.55 37.88
CA ASN A 61 -7.99 -29.54 39.34
C ASN A 61 -7.29 -28.29 39.90
N ALA A 62 -7.59 -27.11 39.35
CA ALA A 62 -7.08 -25.82 39.80
C ALA A 62 -8.22 -24.86 40.10
N ASP A 63 -8.03 -24.00 41.10
CA ASP A 63 -8.99 -22.99 41.55
C ASP A 63 -8.68 -21.62 40.93
N SER A 64 -7.42 -21.37 40.57
CA SER A 64 -7.00 -20.13 39.92
C SER A 64 -5.81 -20.35 38.98
N TYR A 65 -5.54 -19.33 38.17
CA TYR A 65 -4.57 -19.38 37.08
C TYR A 65 -3.70 -18.13 37.08
N LYS A 66 -2.47 -18.28 36.62
CA LYS A 66 -1.58 -17.16 36.27
C LYS A 66 -0.94 -17.45 34.92
N TRP A 67 -1.16 -16.54 33.98
CA TRP A 67 -0.58 -16.53 32.65
C TRP A 67 0.56 -15.53 32.59
N ASP A 68 1.63 -15.93 31.92
CA ASP A 68 2.67 -15.07 31.40
C ASP A 68 2.78 -15.38 29.91
N PHE A 69 2.54 -14.37 29.06
CA PHE A 69 2.51 -14.56 27.62
C PHE A 69 3.88 -14.37 26.96
N GLY A 70 4.92 -14.09 27.75
CA GLY A 70 6.31 -13.90 27.29
C GLY A 70 6.59 -12.54 26.65
N ASN A 71 5.57 -11.72 26.38
CA ASN A 71 5.69 -10.37 25.85
C ASN A 71 5.60 -9.26 26.92
N GLY A 72 5.60 -9.66 28.21
CA GLY A 72 5.41 -8.75 29.35
C GLY A 72 3.95 -8.61 29.79
N GLU A 73 2.98 -9.09 29.00
CA GLU A 73 1.58 -9.17 29.44
C GLU A 73 1.33 -10.42 30.29
N THR A 74 0.39 -10.29 31.23
CA THR A 74 -0.02 -11.38 32.13
C THR A 74 -1.54 -11.39 32.30
N SER A 75 -2.10 -12.51 32.75
CA SER A 75 -3.52 -12.62 33.07
C SER A 75 -3.77 -13.60 34.21
N THR A 76 -4.86 -13.40 34.94
CA THR A 76 -5.36 -14.35 35.96
C THR A 76 -6.70 -14.97 35.59
N LYS A 77 -7.27 -14.60 34.44
CA LYS A 77 -8.53 -15.16 33.94
C LYS A 77 -8.33 -16.63 33.57
N GLN A 78 -9.36 -17.44 33.81
CA GLN A 78 -9.36 -18.83 33.32
C GLN A 78 -9.24 -18.86 31.80
N THR A 79 -10.00 -18.02 31.11
CA THR A 79 -9.87 -17.74 29.68
C THR A 79 -9.40 -16.31 29.52
N PRO A 80 -8.13 -16.07 29.16
CA PRO A 80 -7.63 -14.72 28.95
C PRO A 80 -8.27 -14.06 27.72
N ASP A 81 -8.23 -12.73 27.68
CA ASP A 81 -8.59 -11.99 26.46
C ASP A 81 -7.57 -12.29 25.36
N LYS A 82 -7.90 -11.93 24.12
CA LYS A 82 -6.99 -12.11 22.99
C LYS A 82 -5.72 -11.28 23.18
N ILE A 83 -4.57 -11.90 22.91
CA ILE A 83 -3.24 -11.29 23.04
C ILE A 83 -2.69 -11.00 21.66
N LYS A 84 -1.94 -9.89 21.53
CA LYS A 84 -1.25 -9.50 20.30
C LYS A 84 0.25 -9.35 20.58
N TYR A 85 1.06 -9.80 19.63
CA TYR A 85 2.51 -9.69 19.70
C TYR A 85 2.96 -8.67 18.66
N ALA A 86 3.56 -7.56 19.11
CA ALA A 86 3.94 -6.45 18.22
C ALA A 86 5.25 -6.71 17.45
N THR A 87 6.05 -7.68 17.89
CA THR A 87 7.35 -7.99 17.28
C THR A 87 7.42 -9.45 16.86
N GLU A 88 8.13 -9.70 15.77
CA GLU A 88 8.49 -11.05 15.35
C GLU A 88 9.49 -11.62 16.36
N SER A 89 9.13 -12.74 16.98
CA SER A 89 9.97 -13.43 17.97
C SER A 89 9.40 -14.79 18.35
N THR A 90 10.14 -15.53 19.17
CA THR A 90 9.62 -16.69 19.90
C THR A 90 9.34 -16.29 21.34
N TYR A 91 8.11 -16.49 21.80
CA TYR A 91 7.66 -16.16 23.14
C TYR A 91 7.42 -17.42 23.96
N ASP A 92 7.96 -17.44 25.17
CA ASP A 92 7.71 -18.50 26.14
C ASP A 92 6.40 -18.22 26.87
N VAL A 93 5.33 -18.91 26.51
CA VAL A 93 4.03 -18.79 27.16
C VAL A 93 3.95 -19.77 28.32
N ILE A 94 3.65 -19.26 29.51
CA ILE A 94 3.63 -20.03 30.75
C ILE A 94 2.25 -19.91 31.40
N LEU A 95 1.63 -21.05 31.68
CA LEU A 95 0.45 -21.17 32.52
C LEU A 95 0.82 -21.82 33.85
N THR A 96 0.53 -21.13 34.95
CA THR A 96 0.57 -21.69 36.30
C THR A 96 -0.85 -21.97 36.78
N ALA A 97 -1.19 -23.24 37.01
CA ALA A 97 -2.45 -23.67 37.59
C ALA A 97 -2.30 -23.87 39.11
N ILE A 98 -3.22 -23.32 39.90
CA ILE A 98 -3.08 -23.13 41.34
C ILE A 98 -4.24 -23.80 42.10
N LYS A 99 -3.94 -24.66 43.08
CA LYS A 99 -4.92 -25.22 44.03
C LYS A 99 -4.36 -25.20 45.45
N GLY A 100 -4.89 -24.33 46.31
CA GLY A 100 -4.31 -24.05 47.64
C GLY A 100 -2.85 -23.62 47.53
N ASP A 101 -1.93 -24.35 48.16
CA ASP A 101 -0.46 -24.11 48.10
C ASP A 101 0.24 -24.86 46.95
N ARG A 102 -0.49 -25.69 46.19
CA ARG A 102 0.08 -26.48 45.09
C ARG A 102 0.06 -25.71 43.78
N ARG A 103 1.10 -25.91 42.98
CA ARG A 103 1.29 -25.27 41.68
C ARG A 103 1.67 -26.31 40.64
N ALA A 104 1.08 -26.22 39.46
CA ALA A 104 1.56 -26.90 38.26
C ALA A 104 1.88 -25.86 37.21
N ILE A 105 2.98 -26.04 36.50
CA ILE A 105 3.46 -25.11 35.48
C ILE A 105 3.50 -25.84 34.15
N TYR A 106 2.98 -25.20 33.12
CA TYR A 106 3.08 -25.66 31.75
C TYR A 106 3.61 -24.54 30.87
N LYS A 107 4.59 -24.87 30.03
CA LYS A 107 5.30 -23.93 29.17
C LYS A 107 5.26 -24.42 27.73
N GLN A 108 4.92 -23.55 26.80
CA GLN A 108 5.06 -23.78 25.36
C GLN A 108 5.67 -22.54 24.68
N THR A 109 6.42 -22.76 23.62
CA THR A 109 6.98 -21.71 22.78
C THR A 109 6.01 -21.34 21.66
N LEU A 110 5.66 -20.06 21.56
CA LEU A 110 4.87 -19.48 20.49
C LEU A 110 5.78 -18.65 19.56
N ALA A 111 6.00 -19.12 18.34
CA ALA A 111 6.75 -18.37 17.32
C ALA A 111 5.79 -17.44 16.56
N ILE A 112 6.03 -16.14 16.62
CA ILE A 112 5.27 -15.11 15.90
C ILE A 112 6.12 -14.65 14.72
N ALA A 113 5.61 -14.83 13.49
CA ALA A 113 6.28 -14.42 12.27
C ALA A 113 5.96 -12.96 11.89
N ALA A 114 6.79 -12.35 11.03
CA ALA A 114 6.46 -11.07 10.39
C ALA A 114 5.13 -11.13 9.61
N ASP A 115 4.50 -9.97 9.45
CA ASP A 115 3.34 -9.86 8.56
C ASP A 115 3.81 -9.85 7.12
N ASN A 116 3.52 -10.92 6.39
CA ASN A 116 3.87 -11.06 4.98
C ASN A 116 2.68 -10.82 4.03
N LEU A 117 1.54 -10.35 4.55
CA LEU A 117 0.40 -10.01 3.72
C LEU A 117 0.78 -8.82 2.83
N PRO A 118 0.76 -8.97 1.49
CA PRO A 118 1.07 -7.88 0.60
C PRO A 118 -0.01 -6.81 0.70
N LEU A 119 0.38 -5.55 0.57
CA LEU A 119 -0.51 -4.43 0.35
C LEU A 119 -0.12 -3.79 -0.98
N ALA A 120 -0.95 -3.95 -1.99
CA ALA A 120 -0.70 -3.35 -3.29
C ALA A 120 -1.05 -1.85 -3.28
N HIS A 121 -0.16 -1.04 -3.85
CA HIS A 121 -0.41 0.38 -4.10
C HIS A 121 0.49 0.86 -5.23
N PHE A 122 0.05 1.87 -5.99
CA PHE A 122 0.91 2.55 -6.94
C PHE A 122 0.53 4.02 -7.09
N SER A 123 1.50 4.80 -7.54
CA SER A 123 1.30 6.10 -8.16
C SER A 123 1.77 6.08 -9.62
N TYR A 124 1.56 7.17 -10.36
CA TYR A 124 2.06 7.27 -11.72
C TYR A 124 2.45 8.70 -12.09
N THR A 125 3.35 8.83 -13.08
CA THR A 125 3.82 10.13 -13.58
C THR A 125 3.86 10.15 -15.10
N TYR A 126 3.58 11.32 -15.68
CA TYR A 126 3.70 11.55 -17.12
C TYR A 126 5.12 12.01 -17.45
N LYS A 127 5.74 11.36 -18.42
CA LYS A 127 7.00 11.82 -18.99
C LYS A 127 6.82 13.23 -19.55
N ASP A 128 7.72 14.14 -19.18
CA ASP A 128 7.71 15.56 -19.61
C ASP A 128 6.38 16.27 -19.30
N GLN A 129 5.63 15.79 -18.30
CA GLN A 129 4.27 16.27 -17.97
C GLN A 129 3.28 16.20 -19.15
N ARG A 130 3.57 15.39 -20.18
CA ARG A 130 2.74 15.26 -21.37
C ARG A 130 1.56 14.32 -21.11
N THR A 131 0.35 14.90 -21.06
CA THR A 131 -0.91 14.17 -20.82
C THR A 131 -1.69 13.82 -22.08
N TYR A 132 -1.15 14.12 -23.28
CA TYR A 132 -1.80 13.87 -24.56
C TYR A 132 -0.99 12.92 -25.45
N ILE A 133 -1.68 12.27 -26.39
CA ILE A 133 -1.06 11.28 -27.27
C ILE A 133 0.06 11.86 -28.17
N PRO A 134 1.18 11.12 -28.36
CA PRO A 134 1.59 9.95 -27.59
C PRO A 134 2.09 10.36 -26.19
N ALA A 135 1.50 9.77 -25.15
CA ALA A 135 1.84 10.02 -23.76
C ALA A 135 2.56 8.80 -23.19
N THR A 136 3.72 9.00 -22.56
CA THR A 136 4.45 7.95 -21.85
C THR A 136 4.23 8.11 -20.35
N VAL A 137 3.75 7.05 -19.69
CA VAL A 137 3.43 7.02 -18.27
C VAL A 137 4.32 6.01 -17.58
N THR A 138 4.96 6.40 -16.49
CA THR A 138 5.69 5.50 -15.59
C THR A 138 4.81 5.22 -14.38
N PHE A 139 4.60 3.95 -14.07
CA PHE A 139 3.87 3.50 -12.89
C PHE A 139 4.85 3.15 -11.78
N ASN A 140 4.71 3.83 -10.64
CA ASN A 140 5.56 3.64 -9.48
C ASN A 140 4.88 2.69 -8.51
N ASN A 141 5.37 1.47 -8.39
CA ASN A 141 4.96 0.53 -7.36
C ASN A 141 5.34 1.04 -5.97
N GLU A 142 4.35 1.08 -5.09
CA GLU A 142 4.46 1.47 -3.69
C GLU A 142 3.97 0.34 -2.78
N SER A 143 3.91 -0.88 -3.31
CA SER A 143 3.42 -2.04 -2.57
C SER A 143 4.33 -2.37 -1.39
N VAL A 144 3.71 -2.79 -0.29
CA VAL A 144 4.38 -3.26 0.93
C VAL A 144 4.24 -4.78 1.01
N ASN A 145 5.28 -5.46 1.51
CA ASN A 145 5.30 -6.91 1.73
C ASN A 145 5.00 -7.77 0.48
N ALA A 146 5.23 -7.25 -0.72
CA ALA A 146 5.15 -8.01 -1.97
C ALA A 146 6.56 -8.31 -2.51
N LEU A 147 6.76 -9.51 -3.06
CA LEU A 147 8.02 -9.98 -3.63
C LEU A 147 8.01 -10.01 -5.17
N SER A 148 6.84 -10.10 -5.78
CA SER A 148 6.66 -10.00 -7.22
C SER A 148 5.37 -9.25 -7.57
N TYR A 149 5.29 -8.80 -8.83
CA TYR A 149 4.27 -7.87 -9.28
C TYR A 149 3.68 -8.31 -10.61
N LYS A 150 2.38 -8.13 -10.75
CA LYS A 150 1.68 -8.26 -12.01
C LYS A 150 0.80 -7.04 -12.23
N TRP A 151 1.12 -6.29 -13.27
CA TRP A 151 0.33 -5.18 -13.74
C TRP A 151 -0.56 -5.63 -14.89
N VAL A 152 -1.81 -5.17 -14.90
CA VAL A 152 -2.70 -5.22 -16.05
C VAL A 152 -3.00 -3.79 -16.46
N ILE A 153 -2.41 -3.34 -17.55
CA ILE A 153 -2.55 -1.98 -18.08
C ILE A 153 -3.20 -2.08 -19.45
N ASN A 154 -4.42 -1.57 -19.59
CA ASN A 154 -5.19 -1.63 -20.83
C ASN A 154 -5.25 -3.07 -21.42
N GLY A 155 -5.47 -4.07 -20.55
CA GLY A 155 -5.56 -5.48 -20.92
C GLY A 155 -4.22 -6.21 -21.13
N ASN A 156 -3.08 -5.52 -21.12
CA ASN A 156 -1.75 -6.12 -21.28
C ASN A 156 -1.09 -6.38 -19.93
N ASN A 157 -0.33 -7.48 -19.82
CA ASN A 157 0.39 -7.84 -18.61
C ASN A 157 1.82 -7.28 -18.59
N TYR A 158 2.26 -6.77 -17.44
CA TYR A 158 3.65 -6.37 -17.19
C TYR A 158 4.11 -6.91 -15.83
N TYR A 159 5.40 -7.18 -15.69
CA TYR A 159 5.98 -7.81 -14.49
C TYR A 159 7.16 -7.03 -13.90
N ASP A 160 7.53 -5.90 -14.53
CA ASP A 160 8.53 -5.00 -13.98
C ASP A 160 8.02 -4.37 -12.68
N THR A 161 8.94 -4.05 -11.77
CA THR A 161 8.60 -3.32 -10.54
C THR A 161 8.03 -1.94 -10.86
N HIS A 162 8.54 -1.27 -11.90
CA HIS A 162 8.11 0.09 -12.28
C HIS A 162 7.91 0.16 -13.81
N PRO A 163 6.80 -0.37 -14.37
CA PRO A 163 6.63 -0.42 -15.81
C PRO A 163 6.41 0.98 -16.39
N THR A 164 6.87 1.17 -17.61
CA THR A 164 6.61 2.39 -18.40
C THR A 164 5.87 2.04 -19.67
N VAL A 165 4.75 2.71 -19.94
CA VAL A 165 3.84 2.42 -21.06
C VAL A 165 3.56 3.68 -21.87
N THR A 166 3.60 3.57 -23.20
CA THR A 166 3.23 4.66 -24.10
C THR A 166 1.84 4.43 -24.69
N PHE A 167 0.96 5.41 -24.50
CA PHE A 167 -0.41 5.42 -24.99
C PHE A 167 -0.52 6.26 -26.27
N TYR A 168 -1.02 5.63 -27.34
CA TYR A 168 -1.22 6.27 -28.64
C TYR A 168 -2.69 6.61 -28.93
N LYS A 169 -3.60 6.26 -28.02
CA LYS A 169 -5.02 6.60 -28.10
C LYS A 169 -5.42 7.40 -26.87
N ALA A 170 -6.25 8.42 -27.08
CA ALA A 170 -6.87 9.14 -26.00
C ALA A 170 -7.96 8.27 -25.35
N GLY A 171 -8.15 8.43 -24.05
CA GLY A 171 -9.11 7.66 -23.25
C GLY A 171 -8.68 7.53 -21.80
N THR A 172 -9.56 6.93 -21.01
CA THR A 172 -9.29 6.52 -19.63
C THR A 172 -8.96 5.04 -19.62
N PHE A 173 -7.84 4.66 -19.01
CA PHE A 173 -7.33 3.30 -19.00
C PHE A 173 -7.23 2.81 -17.57
N THR A 174 -7.90 1.70 -17.28
CA THR A 174 -7.78 1.01 -16.00
C THR A 174 -6.41 0.36 -15.87
N VAL A 175 -5.79 0.53 -14.70
CA VAL A 175 -4.51 -0.04 -14.31
C VAL A 175 -4.70 -0.82 -13.03
N LYS A 176 -4.42 -2.12 -13.08
CA LYS A 176 -4.48 -3.00 -11.91
C LYS A 176 -3.08 -3.50 -11.58
N LEU A 177 -2.64 -3.26 -10.35
CA LEU A 177 -1.45 -3.87 -9.77
C LEU A 177 -1.86 -5.03 -8.87
N THR A 178 -1.19 -6.16 -9.00
CA THR A 178 -1.25 -7.29 -8.07
C THR A 178 0.13 -7.47 -7.46
N GLY A 179 0.25 -7.29 -6.14
CA GLY A 179 1.45 -7.59 -5.36
C GLY A 179 1.33 -8.98 -4.75
N ILE A 180 2.37 -9.80 -4.89
CA ILE A 180 2.35 -11.23 -4.56
C ILE A 180 3.47 -11.55 -3.57
N ASN A 181 3.14 -12.31 -2.52
CA ASN A 181 4.11 -12.85 -1.56
C ASN A 181 3.79 -14.32 -1.24
N GLY A 182 4.45 -15.24 -1.95
CA GLY A 182 4.14 -16.66 -1.86
C GLY A 182 2.74 -16.96 -2.40
N ASN A 183 1.84 -17.42 -1.53
CA ASN A 183 0.44 -17.71 -1.88
C ASN A 183 -0.52 -16.55 -1.55
N GLU A 184 0.00 -15.47 -0.95
CA GLU A 184 -0.79 -14.29 -0.60
C GLU A 184 -0.71 -13.27 -1.72
N GLU A 185 -1.83 -12.62 -2.03
CA GLU A 185 -1.92 -11.59 -3.05
C GLU A 185 -2.80 -10.42 -2.58
N ALA A 186 -2.44 -9.23 -3.01
CA ALA A 186 -3.27 -8.04 -2.87
C ALA A 186 -3.34 -7.29 -4.19
N THR A 187 -4.46 -6.62 -4.43
CA THR A 187 -4.67 -5.88 -5.67
C THR A 187 -5.07 -4.44 -5.40
N TYR A 188 -4.55 -3.53 -6.21
CA TYR A 188 -4.93 -2.12 -6.24
C TYR A 188 -5.26 -1.73 -7.68
N THR A 189 -6.33 -0.95 -7.87
CA THR A 189 -6.80 -0.52 -9.19
C THR A 189 -7.01 0.97 -9.18
N ASP A 190 -6.50 1.63 -10.21
CA ASP A 190 -6.69 3.06 -10.46
C ASP A 190 -6.82 3.30 -11.98
N GLU A 191 -7.16 4.51 -12.37
CA GLU A 191 -7.32 4.91 -13.76
C GLU A 191 -6.30 5.97 -14.18
N VAL A 192 -5.76 5.83 -15.38
CA VAL A 192 -4.94 6.86 -16.03
C VAL A 192 -5.68 7.47 -17.21
N THR A 193 -5.72 8.80 -17.31
CA THR A 193 -6.43 9.50 -18.38
C THR A 193 -5.46 10.13 -19.37
N ILE A 194 -5.56 9.73 -20.64
CA ILE A 194 -4.78 10.29 -21.74
C ILE A 194 -5.69 11.12 -22.64
N THR A 195 -5.30 12.35 -22.90
CA THR A 195 -6.09 13.30 -23.71
C THR A 195 -5.71 13.26 -25.19
N ALA A 196 -6.60 13.76 -26.04
CA ALA A 196 -6.29 13.98 -27.45
C ALA A 196 -5.26 15.11 -27.60
N ASN A 197 -4.38 15.01 -28.58
CA ASN A 197 -3.45 16.09 -28.89
C ASN A 197 -4.19 17.22 -29.62
N ASN A 198 -4.50 18.28 -28.87
CA ASN A 198 -5.17 19.47 -29.36
C ASN A 198 -4.21 20.63 -29.67
N ASN A 199 -2.89 20.39 -29.64
CA ASN A 199 -1.93 21.41 -30.02
C ASN A 199 -2.07 21.74 -31.52
N PRO A 200 -1.95 23.02 -31.89
CA PRO A 200 -1.97 23.41 -33.29
C PRO A 200 -0.80 22.76 -34.03
N GLN A 201 -1.05 22.33 -35.26
CA GLN A 201 -0.04 21.77 -36.15
C GLN A 201 -0.04 22.57 -37.44
N ALA A 202 1.03 23.31 -37.71
CA ALA A 202 1.17 24.04 -38.96
C ALA A 202 1.29 23.08 -40.14
N GLY A 203 0.48 23.34 -41.17
CA GLY A 203 0.53 22.63 -42.43
C GLY A 203 0.04 23.56 -43.53
N PHE A 204 0.67 23.51 -44.70
CA PHE A 204 0.18 24.21 -45.88
C PHE A 204 0.79 23.63 -47.14
N VAL A 205 0.15 23.95 -48.26
CA VAL A 205 0.61 23.66 -49.61
C VAL A 205 0.50 24.91 -50.47
N LEU A 206 1.21 24.93 -51.60
CA LEU A 206 0.96 25.89 -52.67
C LEU A 206 -0.25 25.40 -53.46
N ALA A 207 -1.17 26.31 -53.82
CA ALA A 207 -2.19 25.98 -54.81
C ALA A 207 -1.52 25.60 -56.14
N TYR A 208 -2.23 24.85 -56.99
CA TYR A 208 -1.69 24.50 -58.31
C TYR A 208 -1.34 25.76 -59.10
N HIS A 209 -0.12 25.79 -59.60
CA HIS A 209 0.45 26.95 -60.28
C HIS A 209 1.43 26.47 -61.37
N PRO A 210 1.45 27.09 -62.57
CA PRO A 210 2.40 26.75 -63.61
C PRO A 210 3.85 26.89 -63.12
N PHE A 211 4.72 25.93 -63.44
CA PHE A 211 6.14 26.04 -63.15
C PHE A 211 6.88 26.53 -64.41
N PRO A 212 7.87 27.44 -64.31
CA PRO A 212 8.44 28.04 -63.10
C PRO A 212 7.61 29.16 -62.48
N TYR A 213 7.78 29.42 -61.17
CA TYR A 213 7.25 30.60 -60.50
C TYR A 213 8.07 31.84 -60.87
N THR A 214 7.41 32.93 -61.27
CA THR A 214 8.07 34.15 -61.77
C THR A 214 7.80 35.38 -60.89
N VAL A 215 8.58 36.45 -61.08
CA VAL A 215 8.39 37.70 -60.32
C VAL A 215 7.00 38.30 -60.54
N ASN A 216 6.45 38.90 -59.48
CA ASN A 216 5.13 39.54 -59.43
C ASN A 216 3.92 38.64 -59.74
N GLU A 217 4.15 37.34 -59.90
CA GLU A 217 3.09 36.35 -60.07
C GLU A 217 2.38 36.07 -58.73
N ALA A 218 1.05 35.95 -58.78
CA ALA A 218 0.23 35.68 -57.61
C ALA A 218 0.32 34.20 -57.23
N ILE A 219 0.75 33.92 -56.00
CA ILE A 219 0.90 32.57 -55.48
C ILE A 219 -0.04 32.41 -54.29
N GLN A 220 -1.00 31.51 -54.44
CA GLN A 220 -1.96 31.20 -53.39
C GLN A 220 -1.40 30.12 -52.45
N LEU A 221 -1.37 30.42 -51.16
CA LEU A 221 -1.03 29.44 -50.12
C LEU A 221 -2.32 28.87 -49.52
N VAL A 222 -2.40 27.55 -49.47
CA VAL A 222 -3.53 26.83 -48.90
C VAL A 222 -3.11 26.27 -47.53
N ASN A 223 -3.54 26.95 -46.47
CA ASN A 223 -3.44 26.42 -45.12
C ASN A 223 -4.14 25.06 -44.99
N GLN A 224 -3.45 24.14 -44.32
CA GLN A 224 -3.88 22.79 -43.96
C GLN A 224 -3.57 22.52 -42.48
N SER A 225 -3.42 23.57 -41.67
CA SER A 225 -3.11 23.43 -40.26
C SER A 225 -4.24 22.72 -39.53
N LYS A 226 -3.89 21.91 -38.54
CA LYS A 226 -4.85 21.21 -37.68
C LYS A 226 -4.91 21.88 -36.32
N ASN A 227 -6.07 21.85 -35.69
CA ASN A 227 -6.29 22.37 -34.34
C ASN A 227 -5.81 23.82 -34.16
N ALA A 228 -6.06 24.68 -35.14
CA ALA A 228 -5.64 26.08 -35.14
C ALA A 228 -6.80 27.02 -35.52
N ASP A 229 -6.81 28.22 -34.96
CA ASP A 229 -7.76 29.31 -35.24
C ASP A 229 -7.07 30.62 -35.67
N ALA A 230 -5.73 30.65 -35.67
CA ALA A 230 -4.94 31.78 -36.13
C ALA A 230 -3.61 31.31 -36.78
N TRP A 231 -3.05 32.15 -37.65
CA TRP A 231 -1.89 31.82 -38.48
C TRP A 231 -0.93 33.01 -38.55
N GLU A 232 0.36 32.72 -38.58
CA GLU A 232 1.42 33.69 -38.80
C GLU A 232 2.32 33.20 -39.93
N TRP A 233 2.30 33.94 -41.04
CA TRP A 233 3.08 33.68 -42.22
C TRP A 233 4.26 34.62 -42.30
N THR A 234 5.43 34.09 -42.64
CA THR A 234 6.60 34.90 -43.02
C THR A 234 7.18 34.36 -44.31
N PHE A 235 7.73 35.24 -45.13
CA PHE A 235 8.14 34.89 -46.50
C PHE A 235 9.66 35.04 -46.72
N GLY A 236 10.43 34.97 -45.63
CA GLY A 236 11.89 35.12 -45.63
C GLY A 236 12.37 36.56 -45.87
N THR A 237 13.68 36.75 -45.82
CA THR A 237 14.34 38.04 -46.05
C THR A 237 14.06 38.53 -47.48
N ASN A 238 13.69 39.82 -47.64
CA ASN A 238 13.28 40.44 -48.90
C ASN A 238 12.01 39.84 -49.54
N GLY A 239 11.27 38.99 -48.82
CA GLY A 239 9.95 38.52 -49.24
C GLY A 239 8.87 39.59 -48.97
N PRO A 240 7.61 39.29 -49.31
CA PRO A 240 6.46 40.10 -48.94
C PRO A 240 6.36 40.32 -47.42
N ALA A 241 5.56 41.32 -47.03
CA ALA A 241 5.22 41.53 -45.63
C ALA A 241 4.53 40.29 -45.03
N PRO A 242 4.71 40.00 -43.73
CA PRO A 242 4.01 38.92 -43.04
C PRO A 242 2.49 38.97 -43.21
N SER A 243 1.83 37.81 -43.07
CA SER A 243 0.37 37.71 -43.18
C SER A 243 -0.23 36.90 -42.03
N THR A 244 -1.49 37.16 -41.73
CA THR A 244 -2.32 36.39 -40.77
C THR A 244 -3.56 35.79 -41.42
N ALA A 245 -3.72 35.94 -42.74
CA ALA A 245 -4.83 35.34 -43.47
C ALA A 245 -4.75 33.81 -43.42
N GLU A 246 -5.91 33.13 -43.42
CA GLU A 246 -5.96 31.67 -43.50
C GLU A 246 -5.33 31.16 -44.80
N HIS A 247 -5.70 31.78 -45.92
CA HIS A 247 -5.20 31.42 -47.25
C HIS A 247 -4.61 32.67 -47.93
N PRO A 248 -3.37 33.08 -47.61
CA PRO A 248 -2.80 34.28 -48.18
C PRO A 248 -2.43 34.10 -49.65
N GLU A 249 -2.68 35.14 -50.44
CA GLU A 249 -2.09 35.32 -51.77
C GLU A 249 -0.85 36.21 -51.63
N ILE A 250 0.28 35.80 -52.22
CA ILE A 250 1.54 36.54 -52.15
C ILE A 250 2.18 36.75 -53.52
N LYS A 251 3.02 37.78 -53.65
CA LYS A 251 3.77 38.12 -54.86
C LYS A 251 5.20 38.50 -54.52
N PHE A 252 6.19 37.89 -55.17
CA PHE A 252 7.59 38.22 -54.95
C PHE A 252 8.08 39.20 -56.01
N ALA A 253 8.50 40.39 -55.60
CA ALA A 253 8.93 41.45 -56.53
C ALA A 253 10.33 41.22 -57.12
N VAL A 254 11.13 40.33 -56.53
CA VAL A 254 12.52 40.08 -56.90
C VAL A 254 12.74 38.59 -57.07
N ALA A 255 13.53 38.21 -58.08
CA ALA A 255 13.94 36.82 -58.27
C ALA A 255 14.86 36.38 -57.13
N GLY A 256 14.66 35.17 -56.61
CA GLY A 256 15.32 34.74 -55.38
C GLY A 256 14.81 33.40 -54.88
N THR A 257 15.42 32.89 -53.81
CA THR A 257 14.91 31.72 -53.09
C THR A 257 14.40 32.19 -51.75
N TYR A 258 13.13 31.90 -51.46
CA TYR A 258 12.43 32.36 -50.27
C TYR A 258 12.01 31.19 -49.41
N THR A 259 12.25 31.30 -48.10
CA THR A 259 11.71 30.35 -47.12
C THR A 259 10.37 30.87 -46.62
N ILE A 260 9.31 30.21 -47.05
CA ILE A 260 7.95 30.46 -46.56
C ILE A 260 7.79 29.66 -45.28
N MET A 261 7.39 30.32 -44.21
CA MET A 261 7.15 29.72 -42.91
C MET A 261 5.73 30.02 -42.44
N LEU A 262 5.06 29.01 -41.89
CA LEU A 262 3.78 29.12 -41.20
C LEU A 262 3.94 28.66 -39.75
N ILE A 263 3.44 29.47 -38.82
CA ILE A 263 3.15 29.08 -37.44
C ILE A 263 1.63 29.11 -37.26
N ALA A 264 1.05 28.02 -36.77
CA ALA A 264 -0.37 27.92 -36.46
C ALA A 264 -0.59 28.08 -34.95
N LYS A 265 -1.69 28.74 -34.57
CA LYS A 265 -2.01 29.07 -33.17
C LYS A 265 -3.41 28.63 -32.80
N LYS A 266 -3.60 28.34 -31.51
CA LYS A 266 -4.92 28.09 -30.89
C LYS A 266 -4.91 28.62 -29.46
N GLY A 267 -5.58 29.74 -29.22
CA GLY A 267 -5.43 30.48 -27.96
C GLY A 267 -3.96 30.79 -27.66
N ASN A 268 -3.44 30.33 -26.52
CA ASN A 268 -2.04 30.53 -26.12
C ASN A 268 -1.06 29.48 -26.69
N LEU A 269 -1.56 28.46 -27.41
CA LEU A 269 -0.72 27.40 -27.97
C LEU A 269 -0.16 27.81 -29.34
N THR A 270 1.08 27.42 -29.61
CA THR A 270 1.77 27.63 -30.89
C THR A 270 2.31 26.31 -31.44
N SER A 271 2.26 26.14 -32.75
CA SER A 271 2.81 24.97 -33.42
C SER A 271 4.33 25.11 -33.62
N ALA A 272 5.01 23.98 -33.83
CA ALA A 272 6.28 24.02 -34.54
C ALA A 272 6.08 24.65 -35.94
N PRO A 273 7.08 25.36 -36.49
CA PRO A 273 6.94 26.00 -37.79
C PRO A 273 6.92 24.95 -38.91
N LYS A 274 6.04 25.15 -39.90
CA LYS A 274 6.13 24.48 -41.20
C LYS A 274 6.87 25.39 -42.17
N THR A 275 7.86 24.87 -42.87
CA THR A 275 8.60 25.63 -43.89
C THR A 275 8.59 24.95 -45.25
N ILE A 276 8.62 25.75 -46.31
CA ILE A 276 8.96 25.34 -47.69
C ILE A 276 9.91 26.37 -48.29
N ASN A 277 10.82 25.93 -49.16
CA ASN A 277 11.65 26.84 -49.97
C ASN A 277 11.06 26.97 -51.36
N LEU A 278 10.90 28.21 -51.83
CA LEU A 278 10.33 28.53 -53.12
C LEU A 278 11.34 29.34 -53.95
N LYS A 279 11.60 28.91 -55.18
CA LYS A 279 12.45 29.62 -56.13
C LYS A 279 11.58 30.49 -57.04
N ILE A 280 11.84 31.79 -57.04
CA ILE A 280 11.25 32.79 -57.92
C ILE A 280 12.26 33.13 -59.01
N ASN A 281 11.81 33.02 -60.26
CA ASN A 281 12.61 33.27 -61.45
C ASN A 281 12.30 34.67 -62.01
N PRO A 282 13.25 35.26 -62.75
CA PRO A 282 13.02 36.54 -63.44
C PRO A 282 11.81 36.51 -64.37
#